data_AF-A0AAD1Z7E1-F1
#
_entry.id   AF-A0AAD1Z7E1-F1
#
_cell.length_a   1.000
_cell.length_b   1.000
_cell.length_c   1.000
_cell.angle_alpha   90.00
_cell.angle_beta   90.00
_cell.angle_gamma   90.00
#
_symmetry.space_group_name_H-M   'P 1'
#
loop_
_entity.id
_entity.type
_entity.pdbx_description
1 polymer ?
#
loop_
_entity_poly.entity_id
_entity_poly.type
_entity_poly.pdbx_seq_one_letter_code
_entity_poly.pdbx_strand_id
1 'polypeptide(L)'
;MFQREFAMRLVAQPGDNLYCRLSVNTQLLARVNHLLKVGRNNFRPPPKVDSSVVRIEPRKPLPAVNFKEWDGLVRICFNRKNKTLGSIFRQKSVLSVLEKNYKTLQALQLSQEGLSDSSEMAMCVTALGDTLGDFSMDTDEGRDDEDMEMDDGDTKASDFKERVLGVLKQGGFEE
;
A
#
# COMPACT_ATOMS: atom_id res chain seq x y z
N MET A 1 -20.56 -13.62 -5.91
CA MET A 1 -20.86 -14.21 -4.57
C MET A 1 -19.54 -14.66 -3.98
N PHE A 2 -19.29 -14.39 -2.71
CA PHE A 2 -18.01 -14.70 -2.05
C PHE A 2 -18.22 -15.48 -0.75
N GLN A 3 -17.15 -16.06 -0.21
CA GLN A 3 -17.18 -16.59 1.17
C GLN A 3 -17.57 -15.48 2.15
N ARG A 4 -18.28 -15.83 3.22
CA ARG A 4 -18.83 -14.86 4.18
C ARG A 4 -17.76 -13.95 4.77
N GLU A 5 -16.63 -14.48 5.21
CA GLU A 5 -15.58 -13.65 5.81
C GLU A 5 -15.00 -12.64 4.81
N PHE A 6 -14.72 -13.08 3.58
CA PHE A 6 -14.23 -12.21 2.52
C PHE A 6 -15.23 -11.09 2.19
N ALA A 7 -16.52 -11.43 2.08
CA ALA A 7 -17.59 -10.46 1.88
C ALA A 7 -17.67 -9.44 3.02
N MET A 8 -17.52 -9.89 4.28
CA MET A 8 -17.51 -9.00 5.43
C MET A 8 -16.27 -8.08 5.46
N ARG A 9 -15.10 -8.56 5.03
CA ARG A 9 -13.90 -7.71 4.88
C ARG A 9 -14.11 -6.61 3.82
N LEU A 10 -14.80 -6.89 2.71
CA LEU A 10 -15.07 -5.88 1.68
C LEU A 10 -15.92 -4.70 2.21
N VAL A 11 -16.91 -4.99 3.05
CA VAL A 11 -17.86 -3.98 3.58
C VAL A 11 -17.46 -3.39 4.94
N ALA A 12 -16.41 -3.92 5.58
CA ALA A 12 -15.95 -3.49 6.91
C ALA A 12 -15.65 -1.99 6.94
N GLN A 13 -16.11 -1.32 7.99
CA GLN A 13 -15.93 0.13 8.19
C GLN A 13 -14.67 0.41 9.02
N PRO A 14 -14.12 1.65 8.97
CA PRO A 14 -13.03 2.04 9.85
C PRO A 14 -13.39 1.79 11.32
N GLY A 15 -12.50 1.12 12.06
CA GLY A 15 -12.73 0.71 13.45
C GLY A 15 -13.20 -0.74 13.61
N ASP A 16 -13.68 -1.38 12.55
CA ASP A 16 -14.05 -2.80 12.61
C ASP A 16 -12.81 -3.71 12.68
N ASN A 17 -12.92 -4.83 13.39
CA ASN A 17 -11.85 -5.84 13.45
C ASN A 17 -11.49 -6.41 12.06
N LEU A 18 -12.47 -6.51 11.17
CA LEU A 18 -12.31 -7.02 9.80
C LEU A 18 -11.82 -5.95 8.81
N TYR A 19 -11.65 -4.70 9.26
CA TYR A 19 -11.09 -3.64 8.43
C TYR A 19 -9.64 -3.95 8.07
N CYS A 20 -9.36 -3.93 6.77
CA CYS A 20 -8.05 -4.23 6.23
C CYS A 20 -7.80 -3.51 4.90
N ARG A 21 -6.60 -3.70 4.32
CA ARG A 21 -6.22 -3.14 3.02
C ARG A 21 -7.26 -3.38 1.92
N LEU A 22 -7.88 -4.56 1.91
CA LEU A 22 -8.94 -4.90 0.96
C LEU A 22 -10.15 -3.98 1.11
N SER A 23 -10.59 -3.71 2.35
CA SER A 23 -11.70 -2.80 2.65
C SER A 23 -11.41 -1.41 2.09
N VAL A 24 -10.21 -0.90 2.40
CA VAL A 24 -9.75 0.45 2.01
C VAL A 24 -9.70 0.60 0.49
N ASN A 25 -9.01 -0.31 -0.20
CA ASN A 25 -8.85 -0.23 -1.65
C ASN A 25 -10.18 -0.38 -2.39
N THR A 26 -11.05 -1.29 -1.94
CA THR A 26 -12.35 -1.49 -2.59
C THR A 26 -13.25 -0.28 -2.38
N GLN A 27 -13.26 0.30 -1.18
CA GLN A 27 -14.12 1.45 -0.84
C GLN A 27 -13.65 2.77 -1.48
N LEU A 28 -12.35 2.89 -1.78
CA LEU A 28 -11.80 3.98 -2.59
C LEU A 28 -12.40 3.97 -3.99
N LEU A 29 -12.44 2.80 -4.65
CA LEU A 29 -12.81 2.68 -6.06
C LEU A 29 -14.30 2.42 -6.28
N ALA A 30 -15.01 1.88 -5.29
CA ALA A 30 -16.39 1.45 -5.42
C ALA A 30 -17.21 1.66 -4.14
N ARG A 31 -18.54 1.73 -4.30
CA ARG A 31 -19.50 1.53 -3.21
C ARG A 31 -19.78 0.04 -3.09
N VAL A 32 -19.69 -0.48 -1.87
CA VAL A 32 -19.82 -1.91 -1.60
C VAL A 32 -20.93 -2.12 -0.60
N ASN A 33 -21.91 -2.97 -0.93
CA ASN A 33 -23.05 -3.26 -0.08
C ASN A 33 -23.24 -4.77 0.06
N HIS A 34 -23.37 -5.25 1.30
CA HIS A 34 -23.79 -6.62 1.57
C HIS A 34 -25.30 -6.75 1.32
N LEU A 35 -25.70 -7.70 0.48
CA LEU A 35 -27.11 -7.87 0.10
C LEU A 35 -27.78 -8.98 0.90
N LEU A 36 -27.18 -10.17 0.91
CA LEU A 36 -27.77 -11.34 1.57
C LEU A 36 -26.73 -12.41 1.91
N LYS A 37 -27.05 -13.20 2.93
CA LYS A 37 -26.30 -14.40 3.34
C LYS A 37 -26.86 -15.62 2.62
N VAL A 38 -25.98 -16.47 2.08
CA VAL A 38 -26.36 -17.77 1.50
C VAL A 38 -25.75 -18.88 2.34
N GLY A 39 -26.59 -19.70 2.95
CA GLY A 39 -26.14 -20.84 3.76
C GLY A 39 -25.52 -21.95 2.89
N ARG A 40 -24.51 -22.65 3.41
CA ARG A 40 -23.82 -23.76 2.73
C ARG A 40 -24.72 -24.88 2.18
N ASN A 41 -25.88 -25.11 2.79
CA ASN A 41 -26.83 -26.16 2.38
C ASN A 41 -27.50 -25.87 1.01
N ASN A 42 -27.37 -24.64 0.49
CA ASN A 42 -27.90 -24.26 -0.82
C ASN A 42 -26.96 -24.63 -1.99
N PHE A 43 -25.79 -25.23 -1.70
CA PHE A 43 -24.81 -25.61 -2.71
C PHE A 43 -24.69 -27.14 -2.79
N ARG A 44 -24.30 -27.65 -3.96
CA ARG A 44 -23.99 -29.07 -4.18
C ARG A 44 -22.66 -29.21 -4.94
N PRO A 45 -21.63 -29.86 -4.36
CA PRO A 45 -21.54 -30.32 -2.97
C PRO A 45 -21.48 -29.16 -1.94
N PRO A 46 -21.88 -29.38 -0.67
CA PRO A 46 -21.87 -28.32 0.34
C PRO A 46 -20.45 -27.86 0.68
N PRO A 47 -20.15 -26.54 0.64
CA PRO A 47 -18.86 -26.01 1.07
C PRO A 47 -18.72 -26.02 2.59
N LYS A 48 -17.48 -25.89 3.08
CA LYS A 48 -17.18 -25.82 4.53
C LYS A 48 -17.70 -24.55 5.20
N VAL A 49 -17.78 -23.45 4.45
CA VAL A 49 -18.11 -22.11 4.95
C VAL A 49 -19.35 -21.53 4.27
N ASP A 50 -20.02 -20.61 4.95
CA ASP A 50 -21.16 -19.87 4.39
C ASP A 50 -20.71 -18.85 3.32
N SER A 51 -21.63 -18.50 2.43
CA SER A 51 -21.42 -17.51 1.36
C SER A 51 -22.22 -16.23 1.60
N SER A 52 -21.87 -15.18 0.88
CA SER A 52 -22.56 -13.88 0.90
C SER A 52 -22.55 -13.24 -0.48
N VAL A 53 -23.65 -12.56 -0.80
CA VAL A 53 -23.79 -11.78 -2.02
C VAL A 53 -23.52 -10.32 -1.68
N VAL A 54 -22.66 -9.70 -2.47
CA VAL A 54 -22.22 -8.32 -2.32
C VAL A 54 -22.46 -7.61 -3.64
N ARG A 55 -22.98 -6.38 -3.58
CA ARG A 55 -23.04 -5.46 -4.71
C ARG A 55 -21.82 -4.55 -4.68
N ILE A 56 -21.16 -4.39 -5.83
CA ILE A 56 -20.04 -3.48 -6.01
C ILE A 56 -20.40 -2.53 -7.14
N GLU A 57 -20.48 -1.24 -6.83
CA GLU A 57 -20.80 -0.18 -7.78
C GLU A 57 -19.57 0.73 -7.91
N PRO A 58 -18.81 0.67 -9.02
CA PRO A 58 -17.66 1.55 -9.24
C PRO A 58 -18.03 3.03 -9.12
N ARG A 59 -17.21 3.80 -8.42
CA ARG A 59 -17.43 5.25 -8.24
C ARG A 59 -17.19 5.97 -9.57
N LYS A 60 -18.06 6.92 -9.87
CA LYS A 60 -17.96 7.82 -11.03
C LYS A 60 -18.25 9.26 -10.56
N PRO A 61 -17.35 10.23 -10.82
CA PRO A 61 -16.01 10.07 -11.39
C PRO A 61 -15.08 9.27 -10.46
N LEU A 62 -14.02 8.70 -11.03
CA LEU A 62 -12.96 8.08 -10.24
C LEU A 62 -12.25 9.16 -9.41
N PRO A 63 -11.84 8.85 -8.16
CA PRO A 63 -11.04 9.78 -7.37
C PRO A 63 -9.70 10.05 -8.06
N ALA A 64 -9.25 11.30 -8.05
CA ALA A 64 -7.97 11.72 -8.60
C ALA A 64 -6.81 11.30 -7.68
N VAL A 65 -6.58 9.98 -7.59
CA VAL A 65 -5.57 9.37 -6.73
C VAL A 65 -4.67 8.49 -7.59
N ASN A 66 -3.35 8.67 -7.49
CA ASN A 66 -2.41 7.75 -8.10
C ASN A 66 -2.49 6.39 -7.38
N PHE A 67 -3.04 5.38 -8.05
CA PHE A 67 -3.25 4.07 -7.43
C PHE A 67 -1.95 3.40 -6.99
N LYS A 68 -0.83 3.66 -7.67
CA LYS A 68 0.48 3.07 -7.32
C LYS A 68 1.00 3.61 -6.00
N GLU A 69 0.92 4.92 -5.81
CA GLU A 69 1.30 5.57 -4.55
C GLU A 69 0.34 5.18 -3.42
N TRP A 70 -0.96 5.15 -3.71
CA TRP A 70 -1.98 4.74 -2.76
C TRP A 70 -1.78 3.32 -2.25
N ASP A 71 -1.64 2.33 -3.14
CA ASP A 71 -1.46 0.94 -2.70
C ASP A 71 -0.15 0.76 -1.93
N GLY A 72 0.92 1.46 -2.32
CA GLY A 72 2.19 1.48 -1.59
C GLY A 72 2.02 2.00 -0.15
N LEU A 73 1.34 3.14 0.01
CA LEU A 73 1.05 3.73 1.32
C LEU A 73 0.19 2.80 2.19
N VAL A 74 -0.93 2.32 1.64
CA VAL A 74 -1.86 1.45 2.37
C VAL A 74 -1.18 0.13 2.75
N ARG A 75 -0.30 -0.40 1.89
CA ARG A 75 0.49 -1.60 2.20
C ARG A 75 1.40 -1.38 3.41
N ILE A 76 2.08 -0.24 3.51
CA ILE A 76 2.93 0.11 4.66
C ILE A 76 2.07 0.22 5.93
N CYS A 77 0.96 0.97 5.88
CA CYS A 77 0.12 1.20 7.05
C CYS A 77 -0.58 -0.07 7.56
N PHE A 78 -1.05 -0.94 6.66
CA PHE A 78 -1.83 -2.13 7.05
C PHE A 78 -0.98 -3.38 7.33
N ASN A 79 0.34 -3.32 7.13
CA ASN A 79 1.23 -4.41 7.54
C ASN A 79 1.13 -4.64 9.07
N ARG A 80 1.17 -3.56 9.86
CA ARG A 80 0.97 -3.58 11.32
C ARG A 80 -0.22 -2.72 11.72
N LYS A 81 -1.43 -3.09 11.29
CA LYS A 81 -2.65 -2.28 11.44
C LYS A 81 -3.03 -1.86 12.88
N ASN A 82 -2.51 -2.56 13.89
CA ASN A 82 -2.74 -2.25 15.32
C ASN A 82 -1.61 -1.43 15.96
N LYS A 83 -0.65 -0.95 15.17
CA LYS A 83 0.44 -0.07 15.63
C LYS A 83 0.19 1.36 15.17
N THR A 84 0.75 2.30 15.91
CA THR A 84 0.70 3.72 15.57
C THR A 84 1.46 3.99 14.28
N LEU A 85 1.07 5.05 13.57
CA LEU A 85 1.75 5.45 12.33
C LEU A 85 3.21 5.84 12.62
N GLY A 86 3.50 6.49 13.75
CA GLY A 86 4.86 6.79 14.18
C GLY A 86 5.74 5.54 14.26
N SER A 87 5.23 4.48 14.88
CA SER A 87 5.94 3.19 14.95
C SER A 87 6.19 2.56 13.57
N ILE A 88 5.24 2.69 12.64
CA ILE A 88 5.34 2.12 11.29
C ILE A 88 6.38 2.86 10.45
N PHE A 89 6.33 4.20 10.41
CA PHE A 89 7.21 5.01 9.57
C PHE A 89 8.63 5.17 10.12
N ARG A 90 8.88 4.82 11.39
CA ARG A 90 10.24 4.76 11.98
C ARG A 90 11.03 3.50 11.60
N GLN A 91 10.40 2.51 10.96
CA GLN A 91 11.09 1.28 10.56
C GLN A 91 12.17 1.55 9.50
N LYS A 92 13.38 0.99 9.69
CA LYS A 92 14.51 1.17 8.76
C LYS A 92 14.16 0.78 7.31
N SER A 93 13.39 -0.30 7.13
CA SER A 93 12.92 -0.76 5.82
C SER A 93 12.01 0.27 5.14
N VAL A 94 11.08 0.88 5.88
CA VAL A 94 10.17 1.91 5.35
C VAL A 94 10.93 3.18 5.01
N LEU A 95 11.82 3.63 5.90
CA LEU A 95 12.65 4.82 5.67
C LEU A 95 13.53 4.67 4.43
N SER A 96 14.19 3.52 4.25
CA SER A 96 15.06 3.30 3.09
C SER A 96 14.29 3.30 1.76
N VAL A 97 13.07 2.75 1.72
CA VAL A 97 12.20 2.79 0.53
C VAL A 97 11.76 4.22 0.22
N LEU A 98 11.31 4.96 1.25
CA LEU A 98 10.87 6.34 1.09
C LEU A 98 12.01 7.27 0.66
N GLU A 99 13.20 7.09 1.21
CA GLU A 99 14.38 7.88 0.84
C GLU A 99 14.79 7.64 -0.62
N LYS A 100 14.82 6.37 -1.05
CA LYS A 100 15.10 6.01 -2.46
C LYS A 100 14.08 6.66 -3.40
N ASN A 101 12.79 6.52 -3.09
CA ASN A 101 11.72 7.12 -3.90
C ASN A 101 11.80 8.65 -3.93
N TYR A 102 12.15 9.27 -2.81
CA TYR A 102 12.31 10.72 -2.71
C TYR A 102 13.47 11.24 -3.55
N LYS A 103 14.62 10.55 -3.53
CA LYS A 103 15.77 10.88 -4.40
C LYS A 103 15.42 10.73 -5.88
N THR A 104 14.72 9.67 -6.25
CA THR A 104 14.23 9.48 -7.63
C THR A 104 13.28 10.60 -8.06
N LEU A 105 12.37 11.01 -7.17
CA LEU A 105 11.43 12.10 -7.45
C LEU A 105 12.15 13.44 -7.63
N GLN A 106 13.15 13.75 -6.80
CA GLN A 106 13.99 14.94 -6.99
C GLN A 106 14.72 14.90 -8.33
N ALA A 107 15.34 13.77 -8.69
CA ALA A 107 16.05 13.63 -9.97
C ALA A 107 15.13 13.84 -11.18
N LEU A 108 13.88 13.35 -11.11
CA LEU A 108 12.87 13.56 -12.15
C LEU A 108 12.37 15.01 -12.23
N GLN A 109 12.32 15.72 -11.10
CA GLN A 109 11.93 17.14 -11.10
C GLN A 109 13.02 18.02 -11.73
N LEU A 110 14.29 17.76 -11.40
CA LEU A 110 15.44 18.44 -12.01
C LEU A 110 15.51 18.19 -13.53
N SER A 111 15.12 17.00 -14.01
CA SER A 111 15.08 16.73 -15.45
C SER A 111 13.88 17.39 -16.14
N GLN A 112 12.73 17.51 -15.47
CA GLN A 112 11.57 18.23 -16.04
C GLN A 112 11.80 19.74 -16.16
N GLU A 113 12.52 20.35 -15.22
CA GLU A 113 12.92 21.76 -15.34
C GLU A 113 13.96 21.99 -16.46
N GLY A 114 14.72 20.96 -16.84
CA GLY A 114 15.61 20.99 -18.00
C GLY A 114 14.94 20.73 -19.36
N LEU A 115 13.66 20.33 -19.38
CA LEU A 115 12.91 19.94 -20.59
C LEU A 115 12.07 21.08 -21.21
N SER A 116 12.13 22.30 -20.67
CA SER A 116 11.63 23.48 -21.39
C SER A 116 12.58 23.96 -22.49
N ASP A 117 13.73 23.31 -22.67
CA ASP A 117 14.64 23.55 -23.77
C ASP A 117 14.95 22.24 -24.51
N SER A 118 14.70 22.24 -25.82
CA SER A 118 14.97 21.17 -26.79
C SER A 118 13.97 20.00 -26.92
N SER A 119 13.14 20.15 -27.96
CA SER A 119 12.36 19.13 -28.66
C SER A 119 13.26 18.05 -29.27
N GLU A 120 13.45 16.89 -28.62
CA GLU A 120 13.83 15.61 -29.27
C GLU A 120 13.97 14.46 -28.24
N MET A 121 12.88 13.85 -27.74
CA MET A 121 13.00 12.54 -27.07
C MET A 121 11.67 11.76 -26.98
N ALA A 122 10.95 11.60 -28.09
CA ALA A 122 9.73 10.79 -28.14
C ALA A 122 9.98 9.26 -28.14
N MET A 123 11.24 8.78 -28.03
CA MET A 123 11.56 7.35 -28.24
C MET A 123 12.02 6.56 -27.01
N CYS A 124 12.26 7.17 -25.84
CA CYS A 124 12.80 6.42 -24.69
C CYS A 124 11.76 5.87 -23.69
N VAL A 125 10.47 6.23 -23.81
CA VAL A 125 9.46 5.88 -22.79
C VAL A 125 9.01 4.41 -22.87
N THR A 126 9.23 3.74 -24.00
CA THR A 126 8.81 2.34 -24.22
C THR A 126 9.77 1.29 -23.66
N ALA A 127 11.02 1.64 -23.32
CA ALA A 127 12.04 0.66 -22.93
C ALA A 127 12.04 0.28 -21.43
N LEU A 128 11.30 1.00 -20.58
CA LEU A 128 11.24 0.73 -19.13
C LEU A 128 10.09 -0.20 -18.72
N GLY A 129 9.31 -0.70 -19.69
CA GLY A 129 8.14 -1.55 -19.45
C GLY A 129 8.47 -3.01 -19.07
N ASP A 130 9.73 -3.44 -19.17
CA ASP A 130 10.07 -4.88 -19.18
C ASP A 130 10.96 -5.38 -18.02
N THR A 131 11.16 -4.59 -16.95
CA THR A 131 11.72 -5.14 -15.70
C THR A 131 10.63 -5.73 -14.80
N LEU A 132 9.81 -6.60 -15.39
CA LEU A 132 8.91 -7.50 -14.69
C LEU A 132 9.71 -8.72 -14.21
N GLY A 133 10.58 -8.51 -13.22
CA GLY A 133 11.36 -9.55 -12.56
C GLY A 133 10.94 -9.66 -11.10
N ASP A 134 9.94 -10.51 -10.87
CA ASP A 134 9.72 -11.31 -9.65
C ASP A 134 10.18 -10.71 -8.30
N PHE A 135 9.26 -10.02 -7.61
CA PHE A 135 9.33 -9.83 -6.16
C PHE A 135 8.32 -10.78 -5.48
N SER A 136 8.57 -12.09 -5.63
CA SER A 136 8.16 -13.09 -4.65
C SER A 136 8.83 -12.73 -3.31
N MET A 137 8.09 -12.07 -2.43
CA MET A 137 8.48 -11.97 -1.03
C MET A 137 7.95 -13.22 -0.35
N ASP A 138 8.71 -14.31 -0.45
CA ASP A 138 8.45 -15.54 0.30
C ASP A 138 8.36 -15.18 1.79
N THR A 139 7.20 -15.50 2.35
CA THR A 139 6.93 -15.39 3.78
C THR A 139 7.68 -16.50 4.49
N ASP A 140 8.84 -16.19 5.07
CA ASP A 140 9.47 -17.05 6.07
C ASP A 140 8.90 -16.73 7.45
N GLU A 141 8.18 -17.70 8.02
CA GLU A 141 7.75 -17.66 9.40
C GLU A 141 8.94 -18.05 10.30
N GLY A 142 9.44 -17.08 11.06
CA GLY A 142 10.16 -17.35 12.31
C GLY A 142 11.63 -17.74 12.16
N ARG A 143 12.50 -16.73 12.09
CA ARG A 143 13.81 -16.81 12.74
C ARG A 143 14.28 -15.41 13.15
N ASP A 144 14.64 -15.30 14.43
CA ASP A 144 15.41 -14.19 14.95
C ASP A 144 16.79 -14.25 14.28
N ASP A 145 16.97 -13.55 13.17
CA ASP A 145 18.27 -13.43 12.52
C ASP A 145 18.98 -12.18 13.06
N GLU A 146 20.02 -12.49 13.83
CA GLU A 146 20.98 -11.60 14.45
C GLU A 146 21.54 -10.55 13.46
N ASP A 147 21.71 -9.35 13.99
CA ASP A 147 22.20 -8.15 13.31
C ASP A 147 23.49 -8.41 12.51
N MET A 148 23.39 -8.46 11.18
CA MET A 148 24.51 -8.17 10.30
C MET A 148 24.60 -6.66 10.12
N GLU A 149 25.44 -6.02 10.95
CA GLU A 149 25.82 -4.61 10.80
C GLU A 149 26.56 -4.41 9.46
N MET A 150 25.86 -3.82 8.48
CA MET A 150 26.52 -3.10 7.40
C MET A 150 26.62 -1.63 7.82
N ASP A 151 27.81 -1.26 8.26
CA ASP A 151 28.27 0.12 8.46
C ASP A 151 28.40 0.79 7.09
N ASP A 152 27.39 1.59 6.74
CA ASP A 152 27.47 2.54 5.62
C ASP A 152 27.11 3.92 6.18
N GLY A 153 28.06 4.86 6.04
CA GLY A 153 28.07 6.17 6.70
C GLY A 153 26.74 6.93 6.70
N ASP A 154 26.14 7.03 7.88
CA ASP A 154 24.72 7.39 8.14
C ASP A 154 24.43 8.92 8.20
N THR A 155 25.30 9.78 7.68
CA THR A 155 25.13 11.24 7.89
C THR A 155 23.93 11.82 7.12
N LYS A 156 23.52 11.25 5.98
CA LYS A 156 22.39 11.76 5.17
C LYS A 156 21.05 11.11 5.46
N ALA A 157 21.05 9.86 5.93
CA ALA A 157 19.82 9.19 6.34
C ALA A 157 19.25 9.80 7.64
N SER A 158 20.10 10.41 8.47
CA SER A 158 19.68 11.25 9.60
C SER A 158 18.77 12.40 9.17
N ASP A 159 19.13 13.17 8.14
CA ASP A 159 18.36 14.33 7.68
C ASP A 159 16.96 13.95 7.15
N PHE A 160 16.85 12.86 6.38
CA PHE A 160 15.56 12.41 5.87
C PHE A 160 14.66 11.87 6.99
N LYS A 161 15.26 11.12 7.93
CA LYS A 161 14.57 10.64 9.13
C LYS A 161 14.01 11.79 9.96
N GLU A 162 14.78 12.87 10.15
CA GLU A 162 14.30 14.07 10.84
C GLU A 162 13.12 14.73 10.12
N ARG A 163 13.15 14.80 8.78
CA ARG A 163 12.01 15.31 8.00
C ARG A 163 10.76 14.46 8.18
N VAL A 164 10.89 13.13 8.13
CA VAL A 164 9.76 12.21 8.36
C VAL A 164 9.19 12.40 9.76
N LEU A 165 10.05 12.51 10.78
CA LEU A 165 9.63 12.78 12.15
C LEU A 165 8.95 14.15 12.30
N GLY A 166 9.42 15.18 11.58
CA GLY A 166 8.78 16.49 11.54
C GLY A 166 7.36 16.43 10.98
N VAL A 167 7.14 15.69 9.90
CA VAL A 167 5.81 15.47 9.32
C VAL A 167 4.90 14.71 10.29
N LEU A 168 5.42 13.67 10.94
CA LEU A 168 4.66 12.92 11.94
C LEU A 168 4.26 13.79 13.13
N LYS A 169 5.16 14.66 13.61
CA LYS A 169 4.88 15.64 14.68
C LYS A 169 3.79 16.62 14.30
N GLN A 170 3.86 17.20 13.10
CA GLN A 170 2.84 18.12 12.60
C GLN A 170 1.46 17.46 12.52
N GLY A 171 1.41 16.17 12.18
CA GLY A 171 0.18 15.38 12.13
C GLY A 171 -0.29 14.82 13.48
N GLY A 172 0.46 14.98 14.58
CA GLY A 172 0.14 14.37 15.88
C GLY A 172 0.30 12.84 15.90
N PHE A 173 1.12 12.28 15.02
CA PHE A 173 1.34 10.83 14.86
C PHE A 173 2.73 10.39 15.33
N GLU A 174 3.35 11.13 16.26
CA GLU A 174 4.72 10.87 16.70
C GLU A 174 4.85 9.59 17.54
N GLU A 175 3.88 9.33 18.40
CA GLU A 175 3.78 8.15 19.29
C GLU A 175 3.26 6.92 18.54
#